data_AF-A0A935QE37-F1
#
_entry.id   AF-A0A935QE37-F1
#
_cell.length_a   1.000
_cell.length_b   1.000
_cell.length_c   1.000
_cell.angle_alpha   90.00
_cell.angle_beta   90.00
_cell.angle_gamma   90.00
#
_symmetry.space_group_name_H-M   'P 1'
#
loop_
_entity.id
_entity.type
_entity.pdbx_description
1 polymer ?
#
loop_
_entity_poly.entity_id
_entity_poly.type
_entity_poly.pdbx_seq_one_letter_code
_entity_poly.pdbx_strand_id
1 'polypeptide(L)'
;MRPNPFNPQTSIAFTLPVDGLARVAVYDLQGRLVRTLHEGDLAAGAHTLAWDGRNDGGRAAASGVYLVRAAGGGFVNITKAVLAR
;
A
#
# COMPACT_ATOMS: atom_id res chain seq x y z
N MET A 1 0.02 -18.03 27.71
CA MET A 1 0.08 -19.06 26.65
C MET A 1 -0.38 -18.39 25.36
N ARG A 2 0.40 -18.52 24.26
CA ARG A 2 0.38 -17.80 22.97
C ARG A 2 0.94 -16.36 23.00
N PRO A 3 2.07 -16.07 22.31
CA PRO A 3 2.52 -14.69 22.14
C PRO A 3 1.64 -14.02 21.08
N ASN A 4 1.19 -12.82 21.42
CA ASN A 4 0.57 -11.87 20.50
C ASN A 4 1.57 -11.59 19.36
N PRO A 5 1.29 -12.02 18.11
CA PRO A 5 2.18 -11.74 16.99
C PRO A 5 2.16 -10.24 16.74
N PHE A 6 3.31 -9.59 16.85
CA PHE A 6 3.49 -8.22 16.40
C PHE A 6 3.33 -8.24 14.87
N ASN A 7 2.11 -8.01 14.38
CA ASN A 7 1.86 -7.86 12.94
C ASN A 7 2.20 -6.42 12.58
N PRO A 8 3.30 -6.15 11.85
CA PRO A 8 3.57 -4.81 11.36
C PRO A 8 2.54 -4.45 10.29
N GLN A 9 1.49 -3.73 10.68
CA GLN A 9 0.53 -3.13 9.76
C GLN A 9 0.99 -1.71 9.45
N THR A 10 1.21 -1.41 8.16
CA THR A 10 1.54 -0.06 7.70
C THR A 10 0.29 0.62 7.17
N SER A 11 -0.07 1.76 7.77
CA SER A 11 -1.15 2.62 7.27
C SER A 11 -0.63 3.55 6.18
N ILE A 12 -1.36 3.62 5.07
CA ILE A 12 -1.02 4.38 3.87
C ILE A 12 -2.13 5.39 3.65
N ALA A 13 -1.85 6.65 3.96
CA ALA A 13 -2.77 7.75 3.72
C ALA A 13 -2.48 8.41 2.36
N PHE A 14 -3.53 8.71 1.60
CA PHE A 14 -3.44 9.48 0.36
C PHE A 14 -4.73 10.26 0.12
N THR A 15 -4.66 11.31 -0.69
CA THR A 15 -5.83 12.09 -1.09
C THR A 15 -6.02 11.97 -2.58
N LEU A 16 -7.24 11.61 -3.01
CA LEU A 16 -7.63 11.60 -4.41
C LEU A 16 -8.31 12.93 -4.75
N PRO A 17 -7.89 13.66 -5.79
CA PRO A 17 -8.43 14.99 -6.07
C PRO A 17 -9.82 14.97 -6.74
N VAL A 18 -10.16 13.88 -7.44
CA VAL A 18 -11.42 13.71 -8.18
C VAL A 18 -11.89 12.27 -8.09
N ASP A 19 -13.20 12.04 -8.22
CA ASP A 19 -13.76 10.69 -8.28
C ASP A 19 -13.20 9.93 -9.49
N GLY A 20 -13.03 8.61 -9.33
CA GLY A 20 -12.83 7.71 -10.47
C GLY A 20 -11.91 6.53 -10.17
N LEU A 21 -11.48 5.88 -11.26
CA LEU A 21 -10.61 4.72 -11.21
C LEU A 21 -9.26 5.07 -10.58
N ALA A 22 -8.96 4.38 -9.48
CA ALA A 22 -7.72 4.50 -8.75
C ALA A 22 -7.09 3.13 -8.54
N ARG A 23 -5.75 3.10 -8.57
CA ARG A 23 -4.94 1.95 -8.23
C ARG A 23 -3.94 2.33 -7.15
N VAL A 24 -3.96 1.57 -6.05
CA VAL A 24 -2.99 1.70 -4.96
C VAL A 24 -2.19 0.41 -4.86
N ALA A 25 -0.89 0.50 -5.08
CA ALA A 25 -0.01 -0.65 -5.14
C ALA A 25 1.31 -0.41 -4.42
N VAL A 26 1.83 -1.48 -3.81
CA VAL A 26 3.11 -1.53 -3.08
C VAL A 26 4.17 -2.13 -4.00
N TYR A 27 5.32 -1.48 -4.08
CA TYR A 27 6.47 -1.88 -4.86
C TYR A 27 7.70 -1.96 -3.96
N ASP A 28 8.66 -2.81 -4.33
CA ASP A 28 9.99 -2.75 -3.74
C ASP A 28 10.87 -1.69 -4.43
N LEU A 29 12.11 -1.51 -3.94
CA LEU A 29 13.06 -0.55 -4.51
C LEU A 29 13.54 -0.91 -5.92
N GLN A 30 13.31 -2.14 -6.38
CA GLN A 30 13.59 -2.54 -7.77
C GLN A 30 12.39 -2.27 -8.69
N GLY A 31 11.31 -1.69 -8.17
CA GLY A 31 10.09 -1.40 -8.92
C GLY A 31 9.22 -2.64 -9.16
N ARG A 32 9.49 -3.77 -8.49
CA ARG A 32 8.65 -4.96 -8.62
C ARG A 32 7.38 -4.78 -7.81
N LEU A 33 6.24 -5.11 -8.41
CA LEU A 33 4.95 -5.12 -7.72
C LEU A 33 4.96 -6.19 -6.62
N VAL A 34 4.69 -5.75 -5.39
CA VAL A 34 4.61 -6.60 -4.20
C VAL A 34 3.16 -6.93 -3.90
N ARG A 35 2.30 -5.91 -3.86
CA ARG A 35 0.88 -6.06 -3.51
C ARG A 35 0.02 -4.99 -4.15
N THR A 36 -1.16 -5.36 -4.62
CA THR A 36 -2.22 -4.38 -4.94
C THR A 36 -3.15 -4.24 -3.75
N LEU A 37 -3.29 -3.03 -3.20
CA LEU A 37 -4.13 -2.74 -2.05
C LEU A 37 -5.54 -2.33 -2.45
N HIS A 38 -5.66 -1.65 -3.59
CA HIS A 38 -6.93 -1.25 -4.18
C HIS A 38 -6.77 -1.12 -5.69
N GLU A 39 -7.78 -1.56 -6.44
CA GLU A 39 -7.93 -1.31 -7.87
C GLU A 39 -9.42 -1.20 -8.20
N GLY A 40 -9.85 -0.01 -8.62
CA GLY A 40 -11.25 0.28 -8.93
C GLY A 40 -11.64 1.71 -8.57
N ASP A 41 -12.93 2.01 -8.61
CA ASP A 41 -13.44 3.35 -8.31
C ASP A 41 -13.20 3.75 -6.85
N LEU A 42 -12.75 4.99 -6.65
CA LEU A 42 -12.70 5.68 -5.36
C LEU A 42 -13.29 7.08 -5.51
N ALA A 43 -13.99 7.53 -4.48
CA ALA A 43 -14.41 8.92 -4.37
C ALA A 43 -13.20 9.83 -4.14
N ALA A 44 -13.33 11.10 -4.51
CA ALA A 44 -12.42 12.16 -4.12
C ALA A 44 -12.36 12.28 -2.59
N GLY A 45 -11.22 12.74 -2.09
CA GLY A 45 -10.99 12.96 -0.66
C GLY A 45 -9.88 12.08 -0.08
N ALA A 46 -9.79 12.10 1.25
CA ALA A 46 -8.74 11.41 1.99
C ALA A 46 -9.10 9.92 2.19
N HIS A 47 -8.14 9.06 1.91
CA HIS A 47 -8.23 7.62 2.04
C HIS A 47 -7.09 7.11 2.90
N THR A 48 -7.35 6.02 3.62
CA THR A 48 -6.32 5.28 4.35
C THR A 48 -6.47 3.80 4.08
N LEU A 49 -5.42 3.18 3.52
CA LEU A 49 -5.37 1.74 3.29
C LEU A 49 -4.33 1.11 4.20
N ALA A 50 -4.57 -0.13 4.61
CA ALA A 50 -3.65 -0.90 5.43
C ALA A 50 -2.92 -1.93 4.59
N TRP A 51 -1.60 -2.00 4.75
CA TRP A 51 -0.77 -3.08 4.24
C TRP A 51 -0.26 -3.93 5.40
N ASP A 52 -0.46 -5.24 5.31
CA ASP A 52 -0.08 -6.22 6.34
C ASP A 52 1.33 -6.80 6.15
N GLY A 53 2.13 -6.18 5.28
CA GLY A 53 3.47 -6.65 4.97
C GLY A 53 3.52 -7.93 4.13
N ARG A 54 2.41 -8.33 3.49
CA ARG A 54 2.37 -9.51 2.60
C ARG A 54 2.25 -9.13 1.14
N ASN A 55 2.70 -10.02 0.25
CA ASN A 55 2.47 -9.89 -1.19
C ASN A 55 1.08 -10.42 -1.60
N ASP A 56 0.71 -10.30 -2.87
CA ASP A 56 -0.57 -10.80 -3.40
C ASP A 56 -0.74 -12.33 -3.24
N GLY A 57 0.36 -13.08 -3.12
CA GLY A 57 0.34 -14.51 -2.83
C GLY A 57 0.26 -14.88 -1.34
N GLY A 58 0.04 -13.91 -0.45
CA GLY A 58 -0.06 -14.12 1.00
C GLY A 58 1.28 -14.41 1.70
N ARG A 59 2.41 -14.31 0.99
CA ARG A 59 3.74 -14.50 1.58
C ARG A 59 4.24 -13.19 2.19
N ALA A 60 4.91 -13.27 3.33
CA ALA A 60 5.48 -12.10 3.98
C ALA A 60 6.59 -11.46 3.12
N ALA A 61 6.51 -10.16 2.88
CA ALA A 61 7.48 -9.35 2.13
C ALA A 61 8.64 -8.89 3.03
N ALA A 62 9.90 -9.10 2.63
CA ALA A 62 11.09 -8.95 3.51
C ALA A 62 11.15 -7.60 4.25
N SER A 63 11.85 -7.53 5.38
CA SER A 63 12.13 -6.25 6.03
C SER A 63 12.86 -5.33 5.04
N GLY A 64 12.44 -4.07 4.93
CA GLY A 64 13.00 -3.16 3.94
C GLY A 64 12.13 -1.94 3.65
N VAL A 65 12.57 -1.17 2.66
CA VAL A 65 11.84 0.01 2.18
C VAL A 65 10.98 -0.39 0.99
N TYR A 66 9.73 0.07 1.01
CA TYR A 66 8.75 -0.13 -0.05
C TYR A 66 8.22 1.23 -0.52
N LEU A 67 7.81 1.29 -1.78
CA LEU A 67 7.16 2.45 -2.38
C LEU A 67 5.69 2.12 -2.58
N VAL A 68 4.81 2.94 -2.03
CA VAL A 68 3.38 2.83 -2.26
C VAL A 68 2.97 3.89 -3.25
N ARG A 69 2.42 3.46 -4.38
CA ARG A 69 1.94 4.33 -5.45
C ARG A 69 0.42 4.31 -5.48
N ALA A 70 -0.20 5.46 -5.20
CA ALA A 70 -1.61 5.70 -5.45
C ALA A 70 -1.74 6.52 -6.75
N ALA A 71 -2.49 6.02 -7.73
CA ALA A 71 -2.66 6.70 -9.02
C ALA A 71 -4.11 6.59 -9.50
N GLY A 72 -4.66 7.67 -10.06
CA GLY A 72 -6.03 7.73 -10.57
C GLY A 72 -6.40 9.15 -11.00
N GLY A 73 -7.29 9.31 -11.98
CA GLY A 73 -7.78 10.64 -12.41
C GLY A 73 -6.70 11.66 -12.79
N GLY A 74 -5.57 11.21 -13.36
CA GLY A 74 -4.42 12.07 -13.71
C GLY A 74 -3.48 12.40 -12.55
N PHE A 75 -3.77 11.93 -11.33
CA PHE A 75 -2.95 12.10 -10.15
C PHE A 75 -2.07 10.89 -9.88
N VAL A 76 -0.86 11.14 -9.34
CA VAL A 76 0.04 10.12 -8.82
C VAL A 76 0.63 10.62 -7.50
N ASN A 77 0.50 9.82 -6.45
CA ASN A 77 1.20 10.00 -5.18
C ASN A 77 2.10 8.80 -4.92
N ILE A 78 3.32 9.05 -4.45
CA ILE A 78 4.24 8.01 -4.01
C ILE A 78 4.62 8.29 -2.57
N THR A 79 4.35 7.33 -1.70
CA THR A 79 4.73 7.37 -0.29
C THR A 79 5.70 6.25 0.02
N LYS A 80 6.76 6.55 0.76
CA LYS A 80 7.73 5.56 1.23
C LYS A 80 7.21 4.88 2.50
N ALA A 81 7.21 3.56 2.51
CA ALA A 81 6.91 2.74 3.68
C ALA A 81 8.17 1.99 4.14
N VAL A 82 8.32 1.80 5.45
CA VAL A 82 9.39 0.98 6.03
C VAL A 82 8.75 -0.18 6.76
N LEU A 83 9.10 -1.39 6.33
CA LEU A 83 8.67 -2.62 6.99
C LEU A 83 9.84 -3.13 7.84
N ALA A 84 9.71 -3.02 9.16
CA ALA A 84 10.58 -3.66 10.12
C ALA A 84 9.83 -4.84 10.75
N ARG A 85 10.47 -6.00 10.79
CA ARG A 85 9.96 -7.23 11.39
C ARG A 85 10.85 -7.62 12.55
#